data_AF-A0A842USD0-F1
#
_entry.id   AF-A0A842USD0-F1
#
_cell.length_a   1.000
_cell.length_b   1.000
_cell.length_c   1.000
_cell.angle_alpha   90.00
_cell.angle_beta   90.00
_cell.angle_gamma   90.00
#
_symmetry.space_group_name_H-M   'P 1'
#
loop_
_entity.id
_entity.type
_entity.pdbx_description
1 polymer ?
#
loop_
_entity_poly.entity_id
_entity_poly.type
_entity_poly.pdbx_seq_one_letter_code
_entity_poly.pdbx_strand_id
1 'polypeptide(L)'
;MKKAVLLLLVTLLIATSVQAVEVSLKDSETGTTIADKIISINIEGRESTKQISSLGKISLPITEGQTIELTVDNPETQGKDYYSKIIYDGESEILLFQISSIRGIVKDSLDNIVSYSDIKFACKPLPKINHPSNADRFGTFSTITPTGKCKIYASYEDALGFKEIVLEQGELRDIEIRLDKTIVSFPVKTYTGWIVAIVLAITIFAGAAYLMLRKKAPKENKKETTKSKDILPTLSTKEKEIVNYIELNKGKALQAQIRHNTGIPRTTLARIIKGLEEKNILRVRKEGKAVKIKLTDWFLGKE
;
A
#
# COMPACT_ATOMS: atom_id res chain seq x y z
N MET A 1 2.76 -79.56 28.97
CA MET A 1 2.15 -78.65 27.97
C MET A 1 1.88 -77.31 28.65
N LYS A 2 2.15 -76.18 27.97
CA LYS A 2 2.18 -74.78 28.48
C LYS A 2 3.54 -74.27 29.03
N LYS A 3 4.60 -74.49 28.24
CA LYS A 3 5.74 -73.56 28.12
C LYS A 3 5.66 -72.99 26.70
N ALA A 4 6.11 -71.75 26.51
CA ALA A 4 6.04 -70.96 25.28
C ALA A 4 4.67 -70.33 25.01
N VAL A 5 4.44 -69.14 25.58
CA VAL A 5 4.12 -67.87 24.90
C VAL A 5 4.19 -66.78 25.98
N LEU A 6 5.40 -66.49 26.45
CA LEU A 6 5.69 -65.21 27.13
C LEU A 6 6.89 -64.61 26.39
N LEU A 7 6.70 -64.49 25.07
CA LEU A 7 7.65 -63.91 24.15
C LEU A 7 7.55 -62.39 24.32
N LEU A 8 8.46 -61.85 25.12
CA LEU A 8 9.34 -60.79 24.64
C LEU A 8 8.64 -59.54 24.06
N LEU A 9 7.69 -58.96 24.79
CA LEU A 9 7.37 -57.54 24.64
C LEU A 9 8.18 -56.74 25.68
N VAL A 10 9.50 -56.91 25.64
CA VAL A 10 10.42 -55.93 26.22
C VAL A 10 10.36 -54.74 25.27
N THR A 11 9.34 -53.90 25.48
CA THR A 11 9.26 -52.57 24.89
C THR A 11 10.52 -51.84 25.34
N LEU A 12 11.50 -51.83 24.45
CA LEU A 12 12.72 -51.06 24.53
C LEU A 12 12.30 -49.58 24.53
N LEU A 13 11.94 -49.08 25.72
CA LEU A 13 11.90 -47.67 26.04
C LEU A 13 13.35 -47.19 25.96
N ILE A 14 13.82 -46.95 24.74
CA ILE A 14 15.03 -46.18 24.52
C ILE A 14 14.69 -44.80 25.05
N ALA A 15 15.11 -44.53 26.28
CA ALA A 15 15.12 -43.18 26.81
C ALA A 15 16.06 -42.39 25.90
N THR A 16 15.48 -41.65 24.96
CA THR A 16 16.23 -40.70 24.16
C THR A 16 16.73 -39.64 25.12
N SER A 17 17.99 -39.77 25.54
CA SER A 17 18.66 -38.74 26.32
C SER A 17 18.72 -37.50 25.42
N VAL A 18 17.89 -36.50 25.73
CA VAL A 18 17.96 -35.20 25.07
C VAL A 18 19.33 -34.64 25.40
N GLN A 19 20.22 -34.61 24.42
CA GLN A 19 21.57 -34.10 24.58
C GLN A 19 21.46 -32.59 24.82
N ALA A 20 22.01 -32.11 25.93
CA ALA A 20 21.98 -30.70 26.22
C ALA A 20 23.02 -29.98 25.34
N VAL A 21 22.58 -28.93 24.65
CA VAL A 21 23.40 -28.14 23.74
C VAL A 21 23.91 -26.92 24.49
N GLU A 22 25.20 -26.60 24.36
CA GLU A 22 25.76 -25.36 24.88
C GLU A 22 25.51 -24.21 23.90
N VAL A 23 24.86 -23.16 24.37
CA VAL A 23 24.65 -21.92 23.60
C VAL A 23 25.31 -20.74 24.29
N SER A 24 25.87 -19.82 23.50
CA SER A 24 26.41 -18.54 23.95
C SER A 24 25.38 -17.43 23.72
N LEU A 25 25.19 -16.59 24.74
CA LEU A 25 24.24 -15.49 24.70
C LEU A 25 24.98 -14.18 24.43
N LYS A 26 24.59 -13.46 23.39
CA LYS A 26 25.19 -12.17 23.02
C LYS A 26 24.15 -11.08 22.87
N ASP A 27 24.54 -9.86 23.21
CA ASP A 27 23.77 -8.66 22.92
C ASP A 27 23.70 -8.42 21.40
N SER A 28 22.50 -8.24 20.88
CA SER A 28 22.26 -8.05 19.43
C SER A 28 22.83 -6.75 18.86
N GLU A 29 23.02 -5.72 19.69
CA GLU A 29 23.51 -4.40 19.25
C GLU A 29 25.02 -4.27 19.43
N THR A 30 25.56 -4.75 20.55
CA THR A 30 27.00 -4.60 20.87
C THR A 30 27.83 -5.85 20.55
N GLY A 31 27.19 -7.02 20.39
CA GLY A 31 27.86 -8.31 20.26
C GLY A 31 28.53 -8.82 21.54
N THR A 32 28.37 -8.12 22.67
CA THR A 32 29.01 -8.51 23.93
C THR A 32 28.35 -9.74 24.53
N THR A 33 29.16 -10.63 25.09
CA THR A 33 28.68 -11.81 25.82
C THR A 33 27.93 -11.41 27.08
N ILE A 34 26.75 -11.99 27.28
CA ILE A 34 25.91 -11.77 28.46
C ILE A 34 26.22 -12.88 29.47
N ALA A 35 26.79 -12.51 30.62
CA ALA A 35 27.24 -13.43 31.67
C ALA A 35 26.71 -13.01 33.04
N ASP A 36 26.74 -13.93 34.02
CA ASP A 36 26.42 -13.70 35.43
C ASP A 36 25.03 -13.09 35.72
N LYS A 37 24.06 -13.30 34.82
CA LYS A 37 22.64 -12.87 34.98
C LYS A 37 21.70 -14.07 35.18
N ILE A 38 20.48 -13.80 35.64
CA ILE A 38 19.42 -14.80 35.75
C ILE A 38 18.68 -14.88 34.41
N ILE A 39 18.45 -16.09 33.90
CA ILE A 39 17.71 -16.31 32.67
C ILE A 39 16.49 -17.19 32.92
N SER A 40 15.32 -16.68 32.50
CA SER A 40 14.09 -17.44 32.35
C SER A 40 14.01 -17.98 30.93
N ILE A 41 13.80 -19.28 30.82
CA ILE A 41 13.83 -20.04 29.57
C ILE A 41 12.47 -20.71 29.43
N ASN A 42 11.77 -20.43 28.33
CA ASN A 42 10.54 -21.11 27.95
C ASN A 42 10.77 -21.87 26.64
N ILE A 43 10.77 -23.20 26.71
CA ILE A 43 10.90 -24.09 25.55
C ILE A 43 9.57 -24.80 25.38
N GLU A 44 8.84 -24.47 24.32
CA GLU A 44 7.52 -25.07 24.00
C GLU A 44 6.53 -25.04 25.19
N GLY A 45 6.51 -23.96 25.97
CA GLY A 45 5.64 -23.79 27.13
C GLY A 45 6.20 -24.36 28.43
N ARG A 46 7.37 -25.00 28.42
CA ARG A 46 8.06 -25.44 29.64
C ARG A 46 9.01 -24.37 30.12
N GLU A 47 8.68 -23.80 31.27
CA GLU A 47 9.49 -22.76 31.89
C GLU A 47 10.55 -23.36 32.83
N SER A 48 11.74 -22.77 32.77
CA SER A 48 12.83 -23.04 33.71
C SER A 48 13.62 -21.76 33.96
N THR A 49 14.29 -21.68 35.11
CA THR A 49 15.18 -20.56 35.43
C THR A 49 16.56 -21.10 35.72
N LYS A 50 17.58 -20.44 35.17
CA LYS A 50 18.99 -20.80 35.37
C LYS A 50 19.81 -19.52 35.59
N GLN A 51 21.00 -19.69 36.17
CA GLN A 51 22.02 -18.65 36.18
C GLN A 51 22.92 -18.86 34.96
N ILE A 52 23.23 -17.78 34.25
CA ILE A 52 24.19 -17.83 33.14
C ILE A 52 25.59 -17.92 33.73
N SER A 53 26.44 -18.80 33.16
CA SER A 53 27.83 -18.92 33.60
C SER A 53 28.62 -17.62 33.35
N SER A 54 29.75 -17.45 34.05
CA SER A 54 30.66 -16.32 33.84
C SER A 54 31.26 -16.26 32.43
N LEU A 55 31.21 -17.38 31.68
CA LEU A 55 31.61 -17.45 30.27
C LEU A 55 30.46 -17.09 29.31
N GLY A 56 29.28 -16.71 29.83
CA GLY A 56 28.08 -16.42 29.04
C GLY A 56 27.53 -17.61 28.25
N LYS A 57 27.85 -18.81 28.70
CA LYS A 57 27.34 -20.07 28.14
C LYS A 57 26.26 -20.67 29.02
N ILE A 58 25.30 -21.34 28.38
CA ILE A 58 24.24 -22.09 29.06
C ILE A 58 23.95 -23.40 28.33
N SER A 59 23.71 -24.45 29.11
CA SER A 59 23.32 -25.76 28.59
C SER A 59 21.80 -25.90 28.54
N LEU A 60 21.25 -26.04 27.34
CA LEU A 60 19.81 -26.12 27.06
C LEU A 60 19.42 -27.48 26.48
N PRO A 61 18.37 -28.15 26.98
CA PRO A 61 17.87 -29.40 26.41
C PRO A 61 16.95 -29.10 25.22
N ILE A 62 17.52 -28.63 24.12
CA ILE A 62 16.80 -28.15 22.92
C ILE A 62 17.21 -28.92 21.67
N THR A 63 16.29 -29.01 20.71
CA THR A 63 16.54 -29.58 19.37
C THR A 63 16.20 -28.56 18.28
N GLU A 64 16.79 -28.71 17.09
CA GLU A 64 16.46 -27.90 15.91
C GLU A 64 14.96 -27.90 15.63
N GLY A 65 14.41 -26.75 15.25
CA GLY A 65 12.99 -26.53 14.99
C GLY A 65 12.16 -26.13 16.23
N GLN A 66 12.68 -26.25 17.44
CA GLN A 66 11.94 -25.86 18.65
C GLN A 66 11.88 -24.34 18.83
N THR A 67 10.75 -23.84 19.31
CA THR A 67 10.62 -22.41 19.68
C THR A 67 11.15 -22.20 21.10
N ILE A 68 12.09 -21.27 21.24
CA ILE A 68 12.71 -20.89 22.50
C ILE A 68 12.42 -19.42 22.76
N GLU A 69 11.96 -19.12 23.96
CA GLU A 69 11.79 -17.77 24.47
C GLU A 69 12.68 -17.57 25.70
N LEU A 70 13.57 -16.59 25.61
CA LEU A 70 14.60 -16.28 26.60
C LEU A 70 14.34 -14.88 27.14
N THR A 71 14.30 -14.74 28.46
CA THR A 71 14.26 -13.45 29.14
C THR A 71 15.39 -13.41 30.18
N VAL A 72 16.27 -12.42 30.09
CA VAL A 72 17.38 -12.25 31.02
C VAL A 72 17.12 -11.04 31.92
N ASP A 73 17.43 -11.21 33.19
CA ASP A 73 17.18 -10.26 34.27
C ASP A 73 18.45 -10.04 35.09
N ASN A 74 18.83 -8.79 35.28
CA ASN A 74 19.83 -8.38 36.24
C ASN A 74 19.13 -8.06 37.57
N PRO A 75 19.45 -8.76 38.67
CA PRO A 75 18.84 -8.47 39.98
C PRO A 75 19.04 -7.03 40.48
N GLU A 76 20.01 -6.30 39.92
CA GLU A 76 20.27 -4.89 40.24
C GLU A 76 19.33 -3.92 39.52
N THR A 77 18.62 -4.36 38.47
CA THR A 77 17.67 -3.54 37.71
C THR A 77 16.23 -3.82 38.14
N GLN A 78 15.32 -2.87 37.89
CA GLN A 78 13.91 -3.00 38.30
C GLN A 78 13.07 -3.74 37.26
N GLY A 79 13.50 -3.73 36.00
CA GLY A 79 12.85 -4.38 34.86
C GLY A 79 13.76 -5.40 34.20
N LYS A 80 13.23 -6.06 33.15
CA LYS A 80 13.96 -7.07 32.38
C LYS A 80 14.96 -6.40 31.44
N ASP A 81 16.15 -6.98 31.33
CA ASP A 81 17.24 -6.42 30.52
C ASP A 81 17.19 -6.88 29.07
N TYR A 82 16.95 -8.18 28.85
CA TYR A 82 17.06 -8.77 27.53
C TYR A 82 15.94 -9.75 27.20
N TYR A 83 15.63 -9.85 25.90
CA TYR A 83 14.63 -10.74 25.36
C TYR A 83 15.04 -11.35 24.02
N SER A 84 14.67 -12.61 23.78
CA SER A 84 14.72 -13.22 22.45
C SER A 84 13.67 -14.31 22.30
N LYS A 85 13.09 -14.43 21.11
CA LYS A 85 12.15 -15.50 20.75
C LYS A 85 12.45 -16.02 19.36
N ILE A 86 13.10 -17.17 19.30
CA ILE A 86 13.61 -17.75 18.05
C ILE A 86 13.09 -19.18 17.84
N ILE A 87 13.19 -19.65 16.61
CA ILE A 87 13.12 -21.07 16.31
C ILE A 87 14.58 -21.51 16.23
N TYR A 88 14.99 -22.45 17.09
CA TYR A 88 16.37 -22.89 17.14
C TYR A 88 16.74 -23.62 15.85
N ASP A 89 17.84 -23.23 15.23
CA ASP A 89 18.31 -23.74 13.93
C ASP A 89 19.64 -24.51 14.03
N GLY A 90 20.13 -24.74 15.25
CA GLY A 90 21.38 -25.45 15.49
C GLY A 90 22.58 -24.53 15.74
N GLU A 91 22.42 -23.21 15.61
CA GLU A 91 23.50 -22.27 15.88
C GLU A 91 23.87 -22.22 17.37
N SER A 92 25.17 -22.18 17.67
CA SER A 92 25.67 -22.10 19.05
C SER A 92 25.53 -20.71 19.67
N GLU A 93 25.04 -19.71 18.94
CA GLU A 93 24.94 -18.33 19.39
C GLU A 93 23.50 -17.84 19.31
N ILE A 94 22.99 -17.29 20.41
CA ILE A 94 21.65 -16.69 20.46
C ILE A 94 21.79 -15.21 20.76
N LEU A 95 21.29 -14.38 19.84
CA LEU A 95 21.24 -12.93 20.00
C LEU A 95 20.05 -12.54 20.87
N LEU A 96 20.31 -11.68 21.85
CA LEU A 96 19.33 -11.12 22.76
C LEU A 96 19.20 -9.61 22.54
N PHE A 97 17.97 -9.11 22.49
CA PHE A 97 17.66 -7.70 22.30
C PHE A 97 17.52 -7.00 23.64
N GLN A 98 18.08 -5.80 23.76
CA GLN A 98 17.89 -4.95 24.94
C GLN A 98 16.43 -4.51 25.04
N ILE A 99 15.85 -4.67 26.21
CA ILE A 99 14.45 -4.31 26.50
C ILE A 99 14.34 -3.52 27.80
N SER A 100 13.15 -2.99 28.00
CA SER A 100 12.66 -2.29 29.18
C SER A 100 11.26 -2.81 29.53
N SER A 101 10.89 -2.73 30.80
CA SER A 101 9.57 -3.08 31.29
C SER A 101 8.71 -1.82 31.45
N ILE A 102 7.46 -1.87 30.99
CA ILE A 102 6.51 -0.76 31.12
C ILE A 102 5.30 -1.24 31.89
N ARG A 103 4.83 -0.42 32.83
CA ARG A 103 3.48 -0.53 33.40
C ARG A 103 2.76 0.80 33.19
N GLY A 104 1.50 0.73 32.81
CA GLY A 104 0.72 1.93 32.58
C GLY A 104 -0.67 1.85 33.18
N ILE A 105 -1.23 3.01 33.43
CA ILE A 105 -2.64 3.20 33.80
C ILE A 105 -3.28 4.21 32.86
N VAL A 106 -4.53 3.94 32.47
CA VAL A 106 -5.32 4.81 31.58
C VAL A 106 -6.36 5.53 32.40
N LYS A 107 -6.41 6.86 32.24
CA LYS A 107 -7.36 7.74 32.91
C LYS A 107 -8.08 8.65 31.93
N ASP A 108 -9.29 9.05 32.24
CA ASP A 108 -10.02 10.07 31.48
C ASP A 108 -9.57 11.49 31.87
N SER A 109 -10.25 12.50 31.32
CA SER A 109 -9.98 13.91 31.63
C SER A 109 -10.37 14.35 33.06
N LEU A 110 -11.14 13.53 33.78
CA LEU A 110 -11.60 13.75 35.15
C LEU A 110 -10.81 12.91 36.18
N ASP A 111 -9.70 12.28 35.76
CA ASP A 111 -8.85 11.39 36.56
C ASP A 111 -9.53 10.07 36.96
N ASN A 112 -10.64 9.69 36.32
CA ASN A 112 -11.24 8.37 36.50
C ASN A 112 -10.43 7.31 35.74
N ILE A 113 -10.30 6.13 36.33
CA ILE A 113 -9.66 4.97 35.69
C ILE A 113 -10.55 4.42 34.59
N VAL A 114 -9.99 4.23 33.39
CA VAL A 114 -10.72 3.69 32.23
C VAL A 114 -10.31 2.24 31.99
N SER A 115 -11.23 1.32 32.26
CA SER A 115 -11.02 -0.11 32.04
C SER A 115 -11.15 -0.48 30.56
N TYR A 116 -10.47 -1.55 30.16
CA TYR A 116 -10.59 -2.15 28.81
C TYR A 116 -10.30 -1.21 27.63
N SER A 117 -9.71 -0.04 27.85
CA SER A 117 -9.31 0.89 26.78
C SER A 117 -8.40 0.18 25.78
N ASP A 118 -8.59 0.43 24.49
CA ASP A 118 -7.69 -0.06 23.45
C ASP A 118 -6.32 0.58 23.60
N ILE A 119 -5.26 -0.21 23.46
CA ILE A 119 -3.87 0.21 23.61
C ILE A 119 -3.11 -0.11 22.33
N LYS A 120 -2.30 0.84 21.89
CA LYS A 120 -1.40 0.65 20.76
C LYS A 120 0.00 1.17 21.07
N PHE A 121 0.99 0.33 20.83
CA PHE A 121 2.40 0.65 20.97
C PHE A 121 2.99 1.02 19.60
N ALA A 122 3.65 2.18 19.52
CA ALA A 122 4.46 2.60 18.39
C ALA A 122 5.91 2.76 18.87
N CYS A 123 6.57 1.62 19.05
CA CYS A 123 7.98 1.52 19.41
C CYS A 123 8.79 0.89 18.24
N LYS A 124 10.12 0.75 18.40
CA LYS A 124 10.95 -0.07 17.49
C LYS A 124 10.33 -1.48 17.41
N PRO A 125 10.12 -2.07 16.21
CA PRO A 125 9.56 -3.41 16.13
C PRO A 125 10.56 -4.44 16.65
N LEU A 126 10.13 -5.32 17.54
CA LEU A 126 10.87 -6.52 17.92
C LEU A 126 10.16 -7.78 17.40
N PRO A 127 10.91 -8.79 16.92
CA PRO A 127 10.32 -10.03 16.46
C PRO A 127 9.52 -10.70 17.58
N LYS A 128 8.26 -11.04 17.29
CA LYS A 128 7.41 -11.91 18.12
C LYS A 128 7.11 -11.42 19.55
N ILE A 129 7.28 -10.13 19.86
CA ILE A 129 6.73 -9.55 21.09
C ILE A 129 5.27 -9.16 20.83
N ASN A 130 4.36 -9.73 21.62
CA ASN A 130 2.95 -9.36 21.60
C ASN A 130 2.70 -8.32 22.70
N HIS A 131 2.44 -7.09 22.30
CA HIS A 131 1.94 -6.08 23.22
C HIS A 131 0.46 -6.28 23.51
N PRO A 132 -0.03 -5.97 24.73
CA PRO A 132 -1.44 -6.01 25.03
C PRO A 132 -2.20 -5.01 24.15
N SER A 133 -3.30 -5.44 23.54
CA SER A 133 -4.19 -4.59 22.75
C SER A 133 -5.18 -3.80 23.60
N ASN A 134 -5.34 -4.16 24.87
CA ASN A 134 -6.32 -3.56 25.77
C ASN A 134 -5.77 -3.46 27.20
N ALA A 135 -6.24 -2.44 27.93
CA ALA A 135 -6.07 -2.39 29.37
C ALA A 135 -6.90 -3.49 30.06
N ASP A 136 -6.54 -3.84 31.28
CA ASP A 136 -7.31 -4.76 32.09
C ASP A 136 -8.54 -4.08 32.72
N ARG A 137 -9.25 -4.83 33.59
CA ARG A 137 -10.43 -4.33 34.30
C ARG A 137 -10.14 -3.18 35.26
N PHE A 138 -8.87 -2.96 35.60
CA PHE A 138 -8.40 -1.87 36.47
C PHE A 138 -7.78 -0.73 35.66
N GLY A 139 -7.95 -0.72 34.33
CA GLY A 139 -7.38 0.29 33.45
C GLY A 139 -5.86 0.25 33.38
N THR A 140 -5.24 -0.87 33.77
CA THR A 140 -3.80 -1.05 33.77
C THR A 140 -3.31 -1.93 32.63
N PHE A 141 -2.05 -1.79 32.27
CA PHE A 141 -1.38 -2.66 31.32
C PHE A 141 0.09 -2.83 31.68
N SER A 142 0.69 -3.93 31.25
CA SER A 142 2.13 -4.17 31.41
C SER A 142 2.70 -4.90 30.20
N THR A 143 3.89 -4.53 29.76
CA THR A 143 4.58 -5.20 28.66
C THR A 143 6.08 -4.95 28.71
N ILE A 144 6.85 -5.77 28.00
CA ILE A 144 8.25 -5.50 27.69
C ILE A 144 8.33 -4.81 26.33
N THR A 145 9.33 -3.97 26.12
CA THR A 145 9.48 -3.15 24.91
C THR A 145 10.96 -2.91 24.65
N PRO A 146 11.45 -2.82 23.40
CA PRO A 146 12.83 -2.47 23.13
C PRO A 146 13.21 -1.11 23.72
N THR A 147 14.50 -0.94 23.99
CA THR A 147 15.08 0.35 24.38
C THR A 147 14.91 1.40 23.26
N GLY A 148 14.90 2.67 23.66
CA GLY A 148 14.74 3.82 22.75
C GLY A 148 13.38 4.51 22.84
N LYS A 149 13.03 5.28 21.79
CA LYS A 149 11.78 6.05 21.76
C LYS A 149 10.58 5.13 21.53
N CYS A 150 9.59 5.23 22.41
CA CYS A 150 8.29 4.62 22.20
C CYS A 150 7.15 5.61 22.44
N LYS A 151 6.13 5.54 21.59
CA LYS A 151 4.88 6.28 21.76
C LYS A 151 3.73 5.30 21.98
N ILE A 152 3.02 5.45 23.10
CA ILE A 152 1.94 4.56 23.52
C ILE A 152 0.64 5.34 23.45
N TYR A 153 -0.34 4.78 22.75
CA TYR A 153 -1.67 5.33 22.58
C TYR A 153 -2.66 4.51 23.39
N ALA A 154 -3.65 5.19 23.95
CA ALA A 154 -4.84 4.55 24.51
C ALA A 154 -6.10 5.24 23.96
N SER A 155 -7.15 4.48 23.71
CA SER A 155 -8.45 5.02 23.30
C SER A 155 -9.61 4.30 23.98
N TYR A 156 -10.69 5.04 24.22
CA TYR A 156 -11.95 4.50 24.71
C TYR A 156 -13.08 5.37 24.15
N GLU A 157 -14.02 4.75 23.44
CA GLU A 157 -15.04 5.46 22.65
C GLU A 157 -14.40 6.51 21.71
N ASP A 158 -14.78 7.78 21.83
CA ASP A 158 -14.24 8.88 21.02
C ASP A 158 -13.03 9.58 21.66
N ALA A 159 -12.61 9.13 22.86
CA ALA A 159 -11.51 9.72 23.61
C ALA A 159 -10.19 9.02 23.28
N LEU A 160 -9.13 9.82 23.13
CA LEU A 160 -7.78 9.38 22.76
C LEU A 160 -6.75 10.05 23.68
N GLY A 161 -5.76 9.28 24.10
CA GLY A 161 -4.59 9.75 24.82
C GLY A 161 -3.32 9.15 24.24
N PHE A 162 -2.18 9.82 24.44
CA PHE A 162 -0.89 9.21 24.17
C PHE A 162 0.21 9.76 25.06
N LYS A 163 1.26 8.96 25.26
CA LYS A 163 2.49 9.36 25.94
C LYS A 163 3.71 8.95 25.11
N GLU A 164 4.67 9.84 24.97
CA GLU A 164 5.99 9.53 24.39
C GLU A 164 7.01 9.42 25.52
N ILE A 165 7.80 8.35 25.49
CA ILE A 165 8.82 8.01 26.49
C ILE A 165 10.09 7.52 25.80
N VAL A 166 11.22 7.67 26.48
CA VAL A 166 12.51 7.11 26.08
C VAL A 166 12.85 6.03 27.10
N LEU A 167 13.02 4.79 26.65
CA LEU A 167 13.21 3.63 27.51
C LEU A 167 14.68 3.22 27.54
N GLU A 168 15.18 2.96 28.75
CA GLU A 168 16.53 2.47 28.98
C GLU A 168 16.52 0.98 29.33
N GLN A 169 17.65 0.30 29.07
CA GLN A 169 17.77 -1.14 29.32
C GLN A 169 17.54 -1.47 30.80
N GLY A 170 16.70 -2.47 31.10
CA GLY A 170 16.44 -2.91 32.47
C GLY A 170 15.61 -1.90 33.29
N GLU A 171 15.20 -0.78 32.72
CA GLU A 171 14.31 0.18 33.38
C GLU A 171 12.91 -0.43 33.54
N LEU A 172 12.28 -0.22 34.69
CA LEU A 172 10.84 -0.40 34.88
C LEU A 172 10.18 0.98 34.91
N ARG A 173 9.39 1.29 33.88
CA ARG A 173 8.78 2.61 33.75
C ARG A 173 7.28 2.57 33.97
N ASP A 174 6.83 3.32 34.98
CA ASP A 174 5.42 3.57 35.25
C ASP A 174 4.93 4.79 34.46
N ILE A 175 3.82 4.65 33.71
CA ILE A 175 3.26 5.73 32.88
C ILE A 175 1.76 5.92 33.12
N GLU A 176 1.31 7.17 33.00
CA GLU A 176 -0.11 7.54 33.00
C GLU A 176 -0.48 8.07 31.61
N ILE A 177 -1.53 7.51 31.00
CA ILE A 177 -2.09 7.99 29.73
C ILE A 177 -3.46 8.61 30.02
N ARG A 178 -3.58 9.91 29.75
CA ARG A 178 -4.83 10.67 29.88
C ARG A 178 -5.55 10.75 28.55
N LEU A 179 -6.83 10.36 28.51
CA LEU A 179 -7.71 10.44 27.35
C LEU A 179 -8.27 11.86 27.19
N ASP A 180 -7.40 12.81 26.87
CA ASP A 180 -7.71 14.25 26.81
C ASP A 180 -7.91 14.79 25.38
N LYS A 181 -7.89 13.90 24.37
CA LYS A 181 -8.09 14.23 22.96
C LYS A 181 -9.33 13.55 22.43
N THR A 182 -9.90 14.07 21.36
CA THR A 182 -11.04 13.46 20.66
C THR A 182 -10.65 13.01 19.26
N ILE A 183 -11.22 11.89 18.83
CA ILE A 183 -11.04 11.38 17.47
C ILE A 183 -11.99 12.17 16.56
N VAL A 184 -11.44 13.09 15.75
CA VAL A 184 -12.20 13.73 14.67
C VAL A 184 -12.32 12.73 13.52
N SER A 185 -13.29 11.81 13.62
CA SER A 185 -13.66 10.98 12.49
C SER A 185 -14.61 11.79 11.60
N PHE A 186 -14.15 12.16 10.41
CA PHE A 186 -15.06 12.70 9.41
C PHE A 186 -15.95 11.54 8.94
N PRO A 187 -17.28 11.60 9.15
CA PRO A 187 -18.17 10.53 8.71
C PRO A 187 -18.20 10.53 7.18
N VAL A 188 -17.32 9.73 6.56
CA VAL A 188 -17.32 9.47 5.12
C VAL A 188 -18.57 8.69 4.67
N LYS A 189 -19.46 8.30 5.59
CA LYS A 189 -20.65 7.50 5.31
C LYS A 189 -21.76 8.25 4.57
N THR A 190 -21.75 9.58 4.50
CA THR A 190 -22.88 10.29 3.89
C THR A 190 -22.66 10.63 2.41
N TYR A 191 -21.43 10.81 1.94
CA TYR A 191 -21.20 11.28 0.56
C TYR A 191 -21.22 10.17 -0.49
N THR A 192 -20.94 8.91 -0.14
CA THR A 192 -20.96 7.81 -1.12
C THR A 192 -22.36 7.57 -1.68
N GLY A 193 -23.41 7.67 -0.86
CA GLY A 193 -24.80 7.57 -1.31
C GLY A 193 -25.19 8.68 -2.29
N TRP A 194 -24.82 9.93 -2.00
CA TRP A 194 -25.07 11.06 -2.90
C TRP A 194 -24.27 10.98 -4.19
N ILE A 195 -23.01 10.55 -4.14
CA ILE A 195 -22.19 10.37 -5.35
C ILE A 195 -22.81 9.30 -6.26
N VAL A 196 -23.23 8.16 -5.71
CA VAL A 196 -23.91 7.10 -6.49
C VAL A 196 -25.24 7.61 -7.05
N ALA A 197 -26.03 8.35 -6.26
CA ALA A 197 -27.29 8.93 -6.72
C ALA A 197 -27.08 9.98 -7.84
N ILE A 198 -26.05 10.81 -7.74
CA ILE A 198 -25.68 11.80 -8.76
C ILE A 198 -25.23 11.11 -10.04
N VAL A 199 -24.40 10.06 -9.95
CA VAL A 199 -23.95 9.28 -11.11
C VAL A 199 -25.13 8.57 -11.79
N LEU A 200 -26.05 7.99 -11.02
CA LEU A 200 -27.30 7.43 -11.54
C LEU A 200 -28.19 8.50 -12.20
N ALA A 201 -28.34 9.67 -11.58
CA ALA A 201 -29.12 10.76 -12.16
C ALA A 201 -28.51 11.26 -13.48
N ILE A 202 -27.18 11.44 -13.54
CA ILE A 202 -26.46 11.86 -14.75
C ILE A 202 -26.59 10.81 -15.85
N THR A 203 -26.46 9.51 -15.55
CA THR A 203 -26.59 8.44 -16.55
C THR A 203 -28.02 8.33 -17.09
N ILE A 204 -29.03 8.43 -16.22
CA ILE A 204 -30.44 8.47 -16.65
C ILE A 204 -30.70 9.70 -17.52
N PHE A 205 -30.20 10.87 -17.12
CA PHE A 205 -30.37 12.11 -17.86
C PHE A 205 -29.68 12.06 -19.23
N ALA A 206 -28.46 11.55 -19.30
CA ALA A 206 -27.73 11.34 -20.56
C ALA A 206 -28.45 10.35 -21.48
N GLY A 207 -28.97 9.24 -20.93
CA GLY A 207 -29.77 8.27 -21.68
C GLY A 207 -31.07 8.87 -22.24
N ALA A 208 -31.80 9.64 -21.43
CA ALA A 208 -33.00 10.34 -21.85
C ALA A 208 -32.71 11.40 -22.93
N ALA A 209 -31.66 12.21 -22.74
CA ALA A 209 -31.22 13.19 -23.72
C ALA A 209 -30.82 12.53 -25.04
N TYR A 210 -30.08 11.43 -25.00
CA TYR A 210 -29.69 10.65 -26.17
C TYR A 210 -30.93 10.12 -26.94
N LEU A 211 -31.93 9.59 -26.24
CA LEU A 211 -33.18 9.11 -26.85
C LEU A 211 -34.01 10.25 -27.47
N MET A 212 -34.07 11.43 -26.83
CA MET A 212 -34.77 12.58 -27.38
C MET A 212 -34.08 13.17 -28.61
N LEU A 213 -32.75 13.23 -28.61
CA LEU A 213 -31.97 13.69 -29.76
C LEU A 213 -32.10 12.74 -30.97
N ARG A 214 -32.27 11.43 -30.73
CA ARG A 214 -32.50 10.44 -31.80
C ARG A 214 -33.81 10.64 -32.56
N LYS A 215 -34.82 11.28 -31.96
CA LYS A 215 -36.11 11.56 -32.63
C LYS A 215 -36.11 12.80 -33.54
N LYS A 216 -35.01 13.57 -33.58
CA LYS A 216 -34.87 14.74 -34.46
C LYS A 216 -33.62 14.65 -35.33
N ALA A 217 -33.49 13.59 -36.12
CA ALA A 217 -32.63 13.64 -37.30
C ALA A 217 -33.48 14.17 -38.48
N PRO A 218 -33.36 15.46 -38.88
CA PRO A 218 -33.83 15.88 -40.18
C PRO A 218 -33.06 15.10 -41.25
N LYS A 219 -33.79 14.49 -42.18
CA LYS A 219 -33.21 13.95 -43.42
C LYS A 219 -32.65 15.13 -44.22
N GLU A 220 -31.36 15.43 -44.02
CA GLU A 220 -30.64 16.34 -44.89
C GLU A 220 -30.33 15.57 -46.19
N ASN A 221 -31.14 15.84 -47.21
CA ASN A 221 -30.91 15.37 -48.58
C ASN A 221 -29.62 15.98 -49.12
N LYS A 222 -28.48 15.33 -48.85
CA LYS A 222 -27.23 15.60 -49.54
C LYS A 222 -27.34 15.00 -50.95
N LYS A 223 -27.96 15.74 -51.87
CA LYS A 223 -27.79 15.50 -53.30
C LYS A 223 -26.30 15.68 -53.60
N GLU A 224 -25.57 14.58 -53.68
CA GLU A 224 -24.27 14.52 -54.36
C GLU A 224 -24.48 15.07 -55.77
N THR A 225 -23.90 16.22 -56.04
CA THR A 225 -23.89 16.84 -57.35
C THR A 225 -22.94 16.04 -58.26
N THR A 226 -23.45 15.59 -59.40
CA THR A 226 -22.80 14.71 -60.38
C THR A 226 -21.48 15.27 -60.93
N LYS A 227 -21.27 16.60 -60.90
CA LYS A 227 -20.07 17.27 -61.45
C LYS A 227 -18.76 16.92 -60.72
N SER A 228 -18.79 16.70 -59.40
CA SER A 228 -17.57 16.35 -58.64
C SER A 228 -17.03 14.98 -59.05
N LYS A 229 -17.90 14.03 -59.39
CA LYS A 229 -17.51 12.64 -59.73
C LYS A 229 -16.82 12.55 -61.09
N ASP A 230 -17.15 13.43 -62.03
CA ASP A 230 -16.57 13.42 -63.39
C ASP A 230 -15.18 14.07 -63.46
N ILE A 231 -14.91 15.08 -62.60
CA ILE A 231 -13.64 15.81 -62.60
C ILE A 231 -12.58 15.08 -61.76
N LEU A 232 -12.98 14.44 -60.66
CA LEU A 232 -12.08 13.69 -59.78
C LEU A 232 -11.12 12.75 -60.53
N PRO A 233 -11.52 11.91 -61.51
CA PRO A 233 -10.59 11.01 -62.19
C PRO A 233 -9.45 11.73 -62.92
N THR A 234 -9.68 12.94 -63.43
CA THR A 234 -8.67 13.73 -64.18
C THR A 234 -7.57 14.33 -63.30
N LEU A 235 -7.78 14.37 -61.98
CA LEU A 235 -6.81 14.87 -61.03
C LEU A 235 -5.70 13.85 -60.76
N SER A 236 -4.48 14.35 -60.58
CA SER A 236 -3.36 13.53 -60.11
C SER A 236 -3.61 12.99 -58.70
N THR A 237 -2.91 11.93 -58.32
CA THR A 237 -3.10 11.27 -57.00
C THR A 237 -2.96 12.25 -55.83
N LYS A 238 -1.99 13.17 -55.91
CA LYS A 238 -1.76 14.18 -54.86
C LYS A 238 -2.81 15.30 -54.86
N GLU A 239 -3.36 15.66 -56.02
CA GLU A 239 -4.49 16.60 -56.11
C GLU A 239 -5.76 15.99 -55.51
N LYS A 240 -6.06 14.73 -55.82
CA LYS A 240 -7.19 13.98 -55.26
C LYS A 240 -7.14 13.93 -53.75
N GLU A 241 -5.98 13.63 -53.20
CA GLU A 241 -5.77 13.57 -51.75
C GLU A 241 -6.10 14.89 -51.05
N ILE A 242 -5.68 16.02 -51.64
CA ILE A 242 -5.99 17.36 -51.13
C ILE A 242 -7.49 17.66 -51.21
N VAL A 243 -8.12 17.39 -52.36
CA VAL A 243 -9.56 17.66 -52.56
C VAL A 243 -10.41 16.82 -51.60
N ASN A 244 -10.12 15.52 -51.47
CA ASN A 244 -10.82 14.61 -50.55
C ASN A 244 -10.67 15.07 -49.09
N TYR A 245 -9.47 15.50 -48.70
CA TYR A 245 -9.25 16.04 -47.36
C TYR A 245 -10.10 17.30 -47.10
N ILE A 246 -10.18 18.22 -48.06
CA ILE A 246 -11.00 19.44 -47.93
C ILE A 246 -12.49 19.10 -47.88
N GLU A 247 -12.94 18.13 -48.69
CA GLU A 247 -14.33 17.66 -48.69
C GLU A 247 -14.75 17.05 -47.35
N LEU A 248 -13.90 16.19 -46.75
CA LEU A 248 -14.10 15.64 -45.41
C LEU A 248 -14.23 16.74 -44.34
N ASN A 249 -13.52 17.85 -44.51
CA ASN A 249 -13.56 19.02 -43.61
C ASN A 249 -14.65 20.03 -44.02
N LYS A 250 -15.79 19.56 -44.54
CA LYS A 250 -16.95 20.38 -44.92
C LYS A 250 -16.61 21.42 -46.01
N GLY A 251 -15.68 21.10 -46.91
CA GLY A 251 -15.29 21.92 -48.05
C GLY A 251 -14.39 23.11 -47.71
N LYS A 252 -13.81 23.17 -46.50
CA LYS A 252 -12.91 24.24 -46.04
C LYS A 252 -11.75 23.67 -45.24
N ALA A 253 -10.53 24.14 -45.49
CA ALA A 253 -9.37 23.78 -44.67
C ALA A 253 -8.30 24.88 -44.68
N LEU A 254 -7.41 24.85 -43.68
CA LEU A 254 -6.18 25.65 -43.68
C LEU A 254 -5.07 24.93 -44.43
N GLN A 255 -4.23 25.66 -45.16
CA GLN A 255 -3.08 25.08 -45.87
C GLN A 255 -2.15 24.28 -44.93
N ALA A 256 -1.97 24.75 -43.68
CA ALA A 256 -1.20 24.04 -42.68
C ALA A 256 -1.83 22.69 -42.32
N GLN A 257 -3.16 22.63 -42.15
CA GLN A 257 -3.87 21.39 -41.84
C GLN A 257 -3.76 20.38 -42.98
N ILE A 258 -3.88 20.84 -44.24
CA ILE A 258 -3.69 19.98 -45.41
C ILE A 258 -2.26 19.40 -45.39
N ARG A 259 -1.24 20.25 -45.21
CA ARG A 259 0.17 19.82 -45.15
C ARG A 259 0.41 18.73 -44.10
N HIS A 260 -0.13 18.92 -42.89
CA HIS A 260 0.08 18.01 -41.78
C HIS A 260 -0.61 16.66 -42.00
N ASN A 261 -1.79 16.65 -42.64
CA ASN A 261 -2.55 15.42 -42.81
C ASN A 261 -2.19 14.65 -44.10
N THR A 262 -1.78 15.32 -45.17
CA THR A 262 -1.36 14.65 -46.42
C THR A 262 0.13 14.36 -46.48
N GLY A 263 0.93 14.91 -45.56
CA GLY A 263 2.39 14.77 -45.58
C GLY A 263 3.08 15.43 -46.79
N ILE A 264 2.36 16.19 -47.61
CA ILE A 264 2.92 16.82 -48.82
C ILE A 264 3.83 17.98 -48.39
N PRO A 265 5.10 18.05 -48.86
CA PRO A 265 6.02 19.14 -48.53
C PRO A 265 5.46 20.52 -48.90
N ARG A 266 5.79 21.55 -48.11
CA ARG A 266 5.18 22.90 -48.20
C ARG A 266 5.22 23.52 -49.61
N THR A 267 6.37 23.44 -50.28
CA THR A 267 6.58 24.00 -51.64
C THR A 267 5.76 23.24 -52.68
N THR A 268 5.76 21.91 -52.61
CA THR A 268 4.95 21.03 -53.45
C THR A 268 3.46 21.29 -53.26
N LEU A 269 3.00 21.41 -52.01
CA LEU A 269 1.61 21.68 -51.67
C LEU A 269 1.16 23.04 -52.24
N ALA A 270 1.98 24.08 -52.10
CA ALA A 270 1.66 25.40 -52.64
C ALA A 270 1.50 25.37 -54.18
N ARG A 271 2.36 24.63 -54.88
CA ARG A 271 2.27 24.46 -56.34
C ARG A 271 1.01 23.70 -56.76
N ILE A 272 0.65 22.63 -56.03
CA ILE A 272 -0.56 21.86 -56.32
C ILE A 272 -1.83 22.69 -56.07
N ILE A 273 -1.88 23.42 -54.95
CA ILE A 273 -3.02 24.31 -54.64
C ILE A 273 -3.19 25.36 -55.73
N LYS A 274 -2.10 25.96 -56.22
CA LYS A 274 -2.14 26.92 -57.33
C LYS A 274 -2.72 26.28 -58.60
N GLY A 275 -2.30 25.07 -58.95
CA GLY A 275 -2.86 24.34 -60.10
C GLY A 275 -4.35 24.00 -59.94
N LEU A 276 -4.79 23.64 -58.73
CA LEU A 276 -6.21 23.41 -58.43
C LEU A 276 -7.05 24.70 -58.43
N GLU A 277 -6.45 25.83 -58.06
CA GLU A 277 -7.07 27.15 -58.16
C GLU A 277 -7.19 27.61 -59.63
N GLU A 278 -6.16 27.40 -60.45
CA GLU A 278 -6.19 27.66 -61.90
C GLU A 278 -7.26 26.82 -62.62
N LYS A 279 -7.53 25.58 -62.15
CA LYS A 279 -8.62 24.70 -62.61
C LYS A 279 -10.00 25.08 -62.06
N ASN A 280 -10.12 26.17 -61.30
CA ASN A 280 -11.35 26.63 -60.64
C ASN A 280 -11.98 25.60 -59.68
N ILE A 281 -11.19 24.70 -59.10
CA ILE A 281 -11.64 23.69 -58.12
C ILE A 281 -11.56 24.24 -56.70
N LEU A 282 -10.52 25.02 -56.42
CA LEU A 282 -10.27 25.65 -55.12
C LEU A 282 -10.26 27.16 -55.21
N ARG A 283 -10.62 27.81 -54.11
CA ARG A 283 -10.45 29.26 -53.90
C ARG A 283 -9.56 29.49 -52.69
N VAL A 284 -8.46 30.21 -52.89
CA VAL A 284 -7.49 30.51 -51.84
C VAL A 284 -7.68 31.93 -51.34
N ARG A 285 -7.70 32.12 -50.02
CA ARG A 285 -7.72 33.44 -49.38
C ARG A 285 -6.68 33.51 -48.25
N LYS A 286 -5.91 34.59 -48.24
CA LYS A 286 -4.98 34.89 -47.13
C LYS A 286 -5.74 35.63 -46.04
N GLU A 287 -5.66 35.13 -44.81
CA GLU A 287 -6.21 35.77 -43.62
C GLU A 287 -5.11 35.85 -42.56
N GLY A 288 -4.47 37.02 -42.48
CA GLY A 288 -3.29 37.25 -41.64
C GLY A 288 -2.13 36.32 -42.01
N LYS A 289 -1.62 35.57 -41.03
CA LYS A 289 -0.55 34.56 -41.23
C LYS A 289 -1.06 33.24 -41.80
N ALA A 290 -2.38 33.05 -41.89
CA ALA A 290 -3.01 31.80 -42.30
C ALA A 290 -3.53 31.87 -43.75
N VAL A 291 -3.54 30.72 -44.43
CA VAL A 291 -4.09 30.58 -45.78
C VAL A 291 -5.29 29.64 -45.72
N LYS A 292 -6.48 30.18 -45.95
CA LYS A 292 -7.75 29.43 -46.00
C LYS A 292 -8.03 29.01 -47.43
N ILE A 293 -8.45 27.76 -47.58
CA ILE A 293 -8.74 27.14 -48.87
C ILE A 293 -10.16 26.57 -48.78
N LYS A 294 -11.01 26.91 -49.76
CA LYS A 294 -12.39 26.43 -49.87
C LYS A 294 -12.60 25.81 -51.25
N LEU A 295 -13.41 24.76 -51.35
CA LEU A 295 -13.94 24.30 -52.65
C LEU A 295 -14.82 25.39 -53.28
N THR A 296 -14.71 25.57 -54.59
CA THR A 296 -15.55 26.51 -55.32
C THR A 296 -16.99 26.01 -55.38
N ASP A 297 -17.94 26.93 -55.51
CA ASP A 297 -19.35 26.58 -55.63
C ASP A 297 -19.63 25.90 -56.99
N TRP A 298 -18.86 26.25 -58.03
CA TRP A 298 -18.78 25.53 -59.32
C TRP A 298 -18.44 24.03 -59.15
N PHE A 299 -17.37 23.71 -58.41
CA PHE A 299 -16.98 22.32 -58.17
C PHE A 299 -18.04 21.55 -57.38
N LEU A 300 -18.68 22.20 -56.42
CA LEU A 300 -19.79 21.63 -55.65
C LEU A 300 -21.11 21.55 -56.44
N GLY A 301 -21.16 22.01 -57.69
CA GLY A 301 -22.37 22.03 -58.52
C GLY A 301 -23.50 22.89 -57.95
N LYS A 302 -23.15 23.95 -57.20
CA LYS A 302 -24.11 24.89 -56.58
C LYS A 302 -24.30 26.18 -57.39
N GLU A 303 -23.69 26.26 -58.56
CA GLU A 303 -23.92 27.30 -59.60
C GLU A 303 -24.98 26.86 -60.59
#